data_AF-A0A1F1WE50-F1
#
_entry.id   AF-A0A1F1WE50-F1
#
_cell.length_a   1.000
_cell.length_b   1.000
_cell.length_c   1.000
_cell.angle_alpha   90.00
_cell.angle_beta   90.00
_cell.angle_gamma   90.00
#
_symmetry.space_group_name_H-M   'P 1'
#
loop_
_entity.id
_entity.type
_entity.pdbx_description
1 polymer ?
#
loop_
_entity_poly.entity_id
_entity_poly.type
_entity_poly.pdbx_seq_one_letter_code
_entity_poly.pdbx_strand_id
1 'polypeptide(L)'
;MDPGREVIVVHDRLPIRALAAEGTPIRAIARDLGISRNTVRRALDPSRPVVYRRDAMDRLDELEPLIRESLDAYPRMPATGVARRIRYSGPMSAFTARVRHVRREVLNGGPRAPV
;
A
#
# COMPACT_ATOMS: atom_id res chain seq x y z
N MET A 1 0.43 -11.06 33.20
CA MET A 1 1.21 -10.97 31.94
C MET A 1 0.33 -11.54 30.84
N ASP A 2 -0.36 -10.69 30.09
CA ASP A 2 -1.31 -11.07 29.03
C ASP A 2 -0.58 -10.93 27.67
N PRO A 3 -0.23 -12.03 26.98
CA PRO A 3 0.54 -11.97 25.75
C PRO A 3 -0.42 -11.75 24.57
N GLY A 4 -0.16 -10.73 23.76
CA GLY A 4 -0.67 -10.73 22.37
C GLY A 4 -1.95 -9.95 22.08
N ARG A 5 -2.15 -8.74 22.66
CA ARG A 5 -2.96 -7.74 21.94
C ARG A 5 -2.14 -7.21 20.76
N GLU A 6 -2.11 -7.99 19.70
CA GLU A 6 -1.73 -7.52 18.38
C GLU A 6 -2.63 -6.31 18.08
N VAL A 7 -2.00 -5.16 17.84
CA VAL A 7 -2.71 -3.93 17.54
C VAL A 7 -3.40 -4.15 16.20
N ILE A 8 -4.67 -4.55 16.24
CA ILE A 8 -5.52 -4.55 15.07
C ILE A 8 -5.63 -3.07 14.68
N VAL A 9 -4.90 -2.69 13.64
CA VAL A 9 -5.03 -1.39 13.03
C VAL A 9 -6.51 -1.25 12.69
N VAL A 10 -7.17 -0.23 13.23
CA VAL A 10 -8.64 0.01 13.14
C VAL A 10 -9.20 0.00 11.69
N HIS A 11 -8.32 -0.09 10.69
CA HIS A 11 -8.62 -0.13 9.27
C HIS A 11 -8.39 -1.49 8.59
N ASP A 12 -7.91 -2.51 9.29
CA ASP A 12 -7.79 -3.85 8.73
C ASP A 12 -9.14 -4.59 8.79
N ARG A 13 -9.67 -4.95 7.62
CA ARG A 13 -10.97 -5.61 7.47
C ARG A 13 -10.86 -7.14 7.46
N LEU A 14 -9.66 -7.69 7.25
CA LEU A 14 -9.44 -9.13 7.14
C LEU A 14 -9.89 -9.88 8.39
N PRO A 15 -9.46 -9.50 9.61
CA PRO A 15 -9.86 -10.20 10.84
C PRO A 15 -11.38 -10.16 11.08
N ILE A 16 -12.02 -9.03 10.77
CA ILE A 16 -13.46 -8.87 10.93
C ILE A 16 -14.24 -9.77 9.97
N ARG A 17 -13.81 -9.86 8.71
CA ARG A 17 -14.46 -10.71 7.70
C ARG A 17 -14.24 -12.19 7.98
N ALA A 18 -13.06 -12.58 8.46
CA ALA A 18 -12.76 -13.96 8.84
C ALA A 18 -13.70 -14.44 9.97
N LEU A 19 -13.78 -13.69 11.07
CA LEU A 19 -14.67 -14.03 12.19
C LEU A 19 -16.14 -14.09 11.77
N ALA A 20 -16.59 -13.18 10.90
CA ALA A 20 -17.96 -13.22 10.40
C ALA A 20 -18.24 -14.43 9.49
N ALA A 21 -17.26 -14.85 8.68
CA ALA A 21 -17.37 -16.05 7.84
C ALA A 21 -17.44 -17.34 8.68
N GLU A 22 -16.83 -17.34 9.86
CA GLU A 22 -16.94 -18.41 10.87
C GLU A 22 -18.29 -18.41 11.62
N GLY A 23 -19.21 -17.50 11.28
CA GLY A 23 -20.52 -17.39 11.92
C GLY A 23 -20.53 -16.56 13.21
N THR A 24 -19.43 -15.88 13.55
CA THR A 24 -19.34 -15.06 14.76
C THR A 24 -20.28 -13.85 14.67
N PRO A 25 -21.18 -13.63 15.64
CA PRO A 25 -22.08 -12.48 15.61
C PRO A 25 -21.32 -11.15 15.70
N ILE A 26 -21.81 -10.10 15.02
CA ILE A 26 -21.25 -8.73 15.03
C ILE A 26 -20.93 -8.22 16.45
N ARG A 27 -21.79 -8.53 17.43
CA ARG A 27 -21.61 -8.12 18.83
C ARG A 27 -20.39 -8.78 19.49
N ALA A 28 -20.12 -10.04 19.15
CA ALA A 28 -18.98 -10.78 19.67
C ALA A 28 -17.70 -10.25 19.02
N ILE A 29 -17.68 -10.10 17.68
CA ILE A 29 -16.57 -9.49 16.94
C ILE A 29 -16.19 -8.11 17.51
N ALA A 30 -17.19 -7.25 17.74
CA ALA A 30 -16.96 -5.91 18.29
C ALA A 30 -16.30 -5.94 19.68
N ARG A 31 -16.74 -6.86 20.54
CA ARG A 31 -16.19 -7.05 21.88
C ARG A 31 -14.79 -7.64 21.83
N ASP A 32 -14.59 -8.66 21.03
CA ASP A 32 -13.36 -9.43 20.97
C ASP A 32 -12.23 -8.61 20.32
N LEU A 33 -12.55 -7.74 19.35
CA LEU A 33 -11.59 -6.83 18.71
C LEU A 33 -11.55 -5.41 19.30
N GLY A 34 -12.39 -5.09 20.31
CA GLY A 34 -12.41 -3.78 20.95
C GLY A 34 -12.82 -2.61 20.04
N ILE A 35 -13.63 -2.85 19.01
CA ILE A 35 -14.08 -1.85 18.03
C ILE A 35 -15.59 -1.63 18.07
N SER A 36 -16.05 -0.51 17.51
CA SER A 36 -17.49 -0.23 17.44
C SER A 36 -18.22 -1.21 16.52
N ARG A 37 -19.48 -1.54 16.86
CA ARG A 37 -20.37 -2.31 15.97
C ARG A 37 -20.52 -1.68 14.58
N ASN A 38 -20.41 -0.35 14.49
CA ASN A 38 -20.47 0.37 13.21
C ASN A 38 -19.22 0.09 12.37
N THR A 39 -18.05 -0.01 12.99
CA THR A 39 -16.80 -0.41 12.33
C THR A 39 -16.92 -1.82 11.77
N VAL A 40 -17.48 -2.76 12.55
CA VAL A 40 -17.75 -4.13 12.07
C VAL A 40 -18.66 -4.12 10.85
N ARG A 41 -19.81 -3.42 10.91
CA ARG A 41 -20.72 -3.30 9.76
C ARG A 41 -20.05 -2.70 8.52
N ARG A 42 -19.27 -1.62 8.69
CA ARG A 42 -18.50 -1.00 7.60
C ARG A 42 -17.39 -1.92 7.08
N ALA A 43 -16.87 -2.83 7.88
CA ALA A 43 -15.87 -3.80 7.44
C ALA A 43 -16.48 -4.92 6.60
N LEU A 44 -17.71 -5.34 6.93
CA LEU A 44 -18.48 -6.36 6.20
C LEU A 44 -19.12 -5.87 4.90
N ASP A 45 -19.22 -4.54 4.71
CA ASP A 45 -19.70 -3.94 3.48
C ASP A 45 -18.90 -4.43 2.25
N PRO A 46 -19.53 -5.20 1.32
CA PRO A 46 -18.84 -5.81 0.19
C PRO A 46 -18.40 -4.79 -0.86
N SER A 47 -19.02 -3.60 -0.88
CA SER A 47 -18.61 -2.50 -1.77
C SER A 47 -17.24 -1.91 -1.39
N ARG A 48 -16.74 -2.24 -0.20
CA ARG A 48 -15.46 -1.73 0.29
C ARG A 48 -14.36 -2.76 0.10
N PRO A 49 -13.20 -2.36 -0.45
CA PRO A 49 -12.09 -3.27 -0.63
C PRO A 49 -11.59 -3.79 0.72
N VAL A 50 -11.22 -5.08 0.75
CA VAL A 50 -10.67 -5.77 1.93
C VAL A 50 -9.38 -5.11 2.40
N VAL A 51 -8.56 -4.66 1.44
CA VAL A 51 -7.31 -3.93 1.68
C VAL A 51 -7.56 -2.46 1.40
N TYR A 52 -7.16 -1.58 2.32
CA TYR A 52 -7.14 -0.14 2.03
C TYR A 52 -6.09 0.13 0.95
N ARG A 53 -6.54 0.29 -0.29
CA ARG A 53 -5.72 0.76 -1.40
C ARG A 53 -5.93 2.26 -1.53
N ARG A 54 -4.85 3.03 -1.55
CA ARG A 54 -4.92 4.42 -2.01
C ARG A 54 -4.86 4.34 -3.53
N ASP A 55 -5.90 4.81 -4.22
CA ASP A 55 -5.92 4.83 -5.71
C ASP A 55 -4.69 5.52 -6.33
N ALA A 56 -4.05 6.44 -5.59
CA ALA A 56 -2.82 7.09 -6.00
C ALA A 56 -1.59 6.17 -6.00
N MET A 57 -1.55 5.12 -5.17
CA MET A 57 -0.47 4.12 -5.16
C MET A 57 -0.63 3.12 -6.30
N ASP A 58 -1.85 2.61 -6.55
CA ASP A 58 -2.11 1.65 -7.62
C ASP A 58 -1.67 2.22 -8.99
N ARG A 59 -1.94 3.51 -9.27
CA ARG A 59 -1.45 4.19 -10.47
C ARG A 59 0.07 4.31 -10.57
N LEU A 60 0.78 4.36 -9.45
CA LEU A 60 2.25 4.46 -9.43
C LEU A 60 2.92 3.11 -9.63
N ASP A 61 2.27 2.03 -9.22
CA ASP A 61 2.74 0.67 -9.45
C ASP A 61 2.66 0.31 -10.94
N GLU A 62 1.60 0.74 -11.64
CA GLU A 62 1.53 0.64 -13.11
C GLU A 62 2.65 1.40 -13.84
N LEU A 63 3.13 2.51 -13.26
CA LEU A 63 4.19 3.34 -13.82
C LEU A 63 5.60 2.89 -13.43
N GLU A 64 5.74 1.91 -12.54
CA GLU A 64 7.02 1.43 -12.04
C GLU A 64 8.00 1.00 -13.13
N PRO A 65 7.60 0.30 -14.21
CA PRO A 65 8.53 -0.04 -15.30
C PRO A 65 9.16 1.19 -15.97
N LEU A 66 8.38 2.24 -16.20
CA LEU A 66 8.86 3.50 -16.81
C LEU A 66 9.77 4.29 -15.85
N ILE A 67 9.50 4.21 -14.55
CA ILE A 67 10.36 4.78 -13.51
C ILE A 67 11.71 4.05 -13.50
N ARG A 68 11.71 2.71 -13.56
CA ARG A 68 12.93 1.89 -13.62
C ARG A 68 13.75 2.22 -14.86
N GLU A 69 13.14 2.20 -16.05
CA GLU A 69 13.83 2.53 -17.30
C GLU A 69 14.51 3.91 -17.25
N SER A 70 13.82 4.90 -16.69
CA SER A 70 14.36 6.25 -16.54
C SER A 70 15.56 6.31 -15.59
N LEU A 71 15.53 5.52 -14.51
CA LEU A 71 16.61 5.45 -13.52
C LEU A 71 17.76 4.56 -13.98
N ASP A 72 17.52 3.54 -14.79
CA ASP A 72 18.57 2.72 -15.38
C ASP A 72 19.37 3.54 -16.39
N ALA A 73 18.68 4.31 -17.24
CA ALA A 73 19.34 5.23 -18.18
C ALA A 73 19.99 6.43 -17.47
N TYR A 74 19.39 6.93 -16.39
CA TYR A 74 19.85 8.12 -15.68
C TYR A 74 19.74 7.96 -14.14
N PRO A 75 20.68 7.25 -13.50
CA PRO A 75 20.58 6.89 -12.07
C PRO A 75 20.46 8.08 -11.10
N ARG A 76 21.03 9.23 -11.48
CA ARG A 76 21.02 10.46 -10.66
C ARG A 76 19.84 11.40 -10.98
N MET A 77 19.02 11.09 -12.00
CA MET A 77 17.95 11.99 -12.46
C MET A 77 16.91 12.23 -11.36
N PRO A 78 16.66 13.48 -10.91
CA PRO A 78 15.71 13.77 -9.83
C PRO A 78 14.28 13.32 -10.18
N ALA A 79 13.44 13.06 -9.17
CA ALA A 79 12.06 12.59 -9.37
C ALA A 79 11.24 13.53 -10.27
N THR A 80 11.46 14.85 -10.19
CA THR A 80 10.83 15.82 -11.10
C THR A 80 11.25 15.64 -12.57
N GLY A 81 12.47 15.18 -12.82
CA GLY A 81 12.96 14.84 -14.16
C GLY A 81 12.28 13.57 -14.69
N VAL A 82 12.20 12.54 -13.86
CA VAL A 82 11.51 11.28 -14.20
C VAL A 82 10.03 11.55 -14.48
N ALA A 83 9.35 12.35 -13.64
CA ALA A 83 7.96 12.73 -13.82
C ALA A 83 7.72 13.40 -15.19
N ARG A 84 8.57 14.36 -15.58
CA ARG A 84 8.48 14.99 -16.90
C ARG A 84 8.71 14.00 -18.04
N ARG A 85 9.69 13.12 -17.90
CA ARG A 85 10.04 12.12 -18.92
C ARG A 85 8.87 11.18 -19.23
N ILE A 86 8.16 10.73 -18.20
CA ILE A 86 7.03 9.80 -18.34
C ILE A 86 5.67 10.52 -18.47
N ARG A 87 5.67 11.86 -18.58
CA ARG A 87 4.46 12.71 -18.60
C ARG A 87 3.53 12.45 -17.42
N TYR A 88 4.09 12.23 -16.23
CA TYR A 88 3.32 12.08 -15.01
C TYR A 88 2.69 13.42 -14.59
N SER A 89 1.37 13.42 -14.38
CA SER A 89 0.58 14.59 -13.99
C SER A 89 -0.08 14.46 -12.61
N GLY A 90 0.24 13.40 -11.86
CA GLY A 90 -0.34 13.14 -10.54
C GLY A 90 0.38 13.80 -9.36
N PRO A 91 0.02 13.43 -8.12
CA PRO A 91 0.62 13.99 -6.90
C PRO A 91 2.12 13.68 -6.77
N MET A 92 2.95 14.73 -6.76
CA MET A 92 4.42 14.60 -6.71
C MET A 92 4.96 13.99 -5.41
N SER A 93 4.25 14.10 -4.28
CA SER A 93 4.70 13.53 -3.00
C SER A 93 4.74 12.00 -3.04
N ALA A 94 3.67 11.37 -3.54
CA ALA A 94 3.57 9.93 -3.72
C ALA A 94 4.56 9.46 -4.80
N PHE A 95 4.66 10.17 -5.92
CA PHE A 95 5.61 9.86 -6.98
C PHE A 95 7.06 9.88 -6.49
N THR A 96 7.45 10.91 -5.73
CA THR A 96 8.79 11.03 -5.17
C THR A 96 9.11 9.88 -4.21
N ALA A 97 8.15 9.47 -3.38
CA ALA A 97 8.31 8.30 -2.51
C ALA A 97 8.54 7.02 -3.33
N ARG A 98 7.77 6.82 -4.41
CA ARG A 98 7.94 5.66 -5.30
C ARG A 98 9.29 5.64 -6.01
N VAL A 99 9.73 6.77 -6.58
CA VAL A 99 11.07 6.89 -7.20
C VAL A 99 12.18 6.55 -6.22
N ARG A 100 12.08 7.00 -4.96
CA ARG A 100 13.07 6.66 -3.93
C ARG A 100 13.08 5.17 -3.60
N HIS A 101 11.90 4.54 -3.55
CA HIS A 101 11.78 3.10 -3.36
C HIS A 101 12.46 2.33 -4.49
N VAL A 102 12.09 2.64 -5.75
CA VAL A 102 12.66 2.00 -6.94
C VAL A 102 14.18 2.19 -7.01
N ARG A 103 14.71 3.38 -6.72
CA ARG A 103 16.18 3.59 -6.65
C ARG A 103 16.84 2.69 -5.63
N ARG A 104 16.23 2.50 -4.45
CA ARG A 104 16.79 1.61 -3.43
C ARG A 104 16.80 0.17 -3.92
N GLU A 105 15.74 -0.29 -4.60
CA GLU A 105 15.70 -1.64 -5.18
C GLU A 105 16.78 -1.84 -6.24
N VAL A 106 16.94 -0.89 -7.17
CA VAL A 106 17.99 -0.91 -8.20
C VAL A 106 19.38 -0.94 -7.57
N LEU A 107 19.61 -0.16 -6.51
CA LEU A 107 20.90 -0.11 -5.80
C LEU A 107 21.15 -1.35 -4.93
N ASN A 108 20.11 -1.95 -4.34
CA ASN A 108 20.21 -3.13 -3.49
C ASN A 108 20.29 -4.46 -4.28
N GLY A 109 20.04 -4.44 -5.59
CA GLY A 109 20.01 -5.62 -6.47
C GLY A 109 21.15 -5.76 -7.49
N GLY A 110 22.24 -4.97 -7.44
CA GLY A 110 23.28 -4.98 -8.49
C GLY A 110 24.22 -6.22 -8.49
N PRO A 111 24.94 -6.54 -9.62
CA PRO A 111 25.47 -5.60 -10.63
C PRO A 111 25.05 -5.96 -12.09
N ARG A 112 25.26 -5.18 -13.18
CA ARG A 112 26.35 -4.27 -13.59
C ARG A 112 25.88 -3.40 -14.78
N ALA A 113 26.29 -2.14 -14.83
CA ALA A 113 26.27 -1.37 -16.08
C ALA A 113 27.38 -1.88 -17.03
N PRO A 114 27.12 -2.16 -18.31
CA PRO A 114 28.20 -2.24 -19.28
C PRO A 114 28.66 -0.82 -19.62
N VAL A 115 29.99 -0.67 -19.67
CA VAL A 115 30.72 0.50 -20.18
C VAL A 115 30.67 0.55 -21.70
#